data_AF-A0A4Y2GPT3-F1
#
_entry.id   AF-A0A4Y2GPT3-F1
#
_cell.length_a   1.000
_cell.length_b   1.000
_cell.length_c   1.000
_cell.angle_alpha   90.00
_cell.angle_beta   90.00
_cell.angle_gamma   90.00
#
_symmetry.space_group_name_H-M   'P 1'
#
loop_
_entity.id
_entity.type
_entity.pdbx_description
1 polymer ?
#
loop_
_entity_poly.entity_id
_entity_poly.type
_entity_poly.pdbx_seq_one_letter_code
_entity_poly.pdbx_strand_id
1 'polypeptide(L)'
;MYSIEQRVSLVLEYHRLERSPTATRRSFQKRFNVPKGPDAKTIRKLFAKFERTGSVDDNRVENVGPRQTVVTSENVAKVSGIAQQNPRNAVRKIASETGLKLSSTQKILRNSLWMFPYKIQSHQAIPIKAVRQRFDFANEILTD
;
A
#
# COMPACT_ATOMS: atom_id res chain seq x y z
N MET A 1 -18.59 -3.45 -7.15
CA MET A 1 -18.47 -3.86 -5.73
C MET A 1 -19.30 -2.86 -4.93
N TYR A 2 -20.14 -3.30 -3.99
CA TYR A 2 -21.02 -2.41 -3.22
C TYR A 2 -20.22 -1.63 -2.17
N SER A 3 -20.60 -0.37 -1.91
CA SER A 3 -19.99 0.42 -0.84
C SER A 3 -20.27 -0.19 0.54
N ILE A 4 -19.54 0.24 1.57
CA ILE A 4 -19.83 -0.19 2.96
C ILE A 4 -21.27 0.18 3.33
N GLU A 5 -21.68 1.41 3.05
CA GLU A 5 -23.04 1.90 3.32
C GLU A 5 -24.12 1.04 2.64
N GLN A 6 -23.91 0.69 1.36
CA GLN A 6 -24.82 -0.17 0.61
C GLN A 6 -24.92 -1.56 1.25
N ARG A 7 -23.81 -2.13 1.72
CA ARG A 7 -23.78 -3.43 2.39
C ARG A 7 -24.47 -3.39 3.76
N VAL A 8 -24.26 -2.34 4.55
CA VAL A 8 -24.98 -2.11 5.82
C VAL A 8 -26.48 -2.03 5.56
N SER A 9 -26.90 -1.23 4.57
CA SER A 9 -28.33 -1.13 4.22
C SER A 9 -28.92 -2.48 3.83
N LEU A 10 -28.19 -3.31 3.09
CA LEU A 10 -28.67 -4.63 2.70
C LEU A 10 -28.88 -5.55 3.90
N VAL A 11 -27.95 -5.56 4.86
CA VAL A 11 -28.07 -6.40 6.07
C VAL A 11 -29.26 -5.97 6.92
N LEU A 12 -29.42 -4.66 7.16
CA LEU A 12 -30.51 -4.13 7.98
C LEU A 12 -31.89 -4.39 7.34
N GLU A 13 -32.02 -4.11 6.04
CA GLU A 13 -33.27 -4.33 5.31
C GLU A 13 -33.60 -5.82 5.19
N TYR A 14 -32.59 -6.68 4.99
CA TYR A 14 -32.81 -8.13 4.92
C TYR A 14 -33.32 -8.70 6.23
N HIS A 15 -32.80 -8.21 7.36
CA HIS A 15 -33.32 -8.58 8.68
C HIS A 15 -34.75 -8.07 8.90
N ARG A 16 -35.00 -6.79 8.59
CA ARG A 16 -36.31 -6.15 8.75
C ARG A 16 -37.40 -6.82 7.91
N LEU A 17 -37.06 -7.30 6.71
CA LEU A 17 -37.99 -7.91 5.76
C LEU A 17 -38.04 -9.44 5.88
N GLU A 18 -37.83 -9.97 7.09
CA GLU A 18 -37.93 -11.40 7.40
C GLU A 18 -37.13 -12.30 6.46
N ARG A 19 -35.91 -11.87 6.11
CA ARG A 19 -34.98 -12.59 5.24
C ARG A 19 -35.49 -12.82 3.80
N SER A 20 -36.39 -11.97 3.30
CA SER A 20 -36.85 -11.98 1.91
C SER A 20 -35.85 -11.30 0.94
N PRO A 21 -35.15 -12.05 0.05
CA PRO A 21 -34.16 -11.45 -0.85
C PRO A 21 -34.78 -10.54 -1.90
N THR A 22 -35.98 -10.88 -2.38
CA THR A 22 -36.69 -10.09 -3.40
C THR A 22 -37.15 -8.74 -2.84
N ALA A 23 -37.72 -8.72 -1.65
CA ALA A 23 -38.15 -7.48 -0.99
C ALA A 23 -36.95 -6.58 -0.69
N THR A 24 -35.86 -7.15 -0.18
CA THR A 24 -34.61 -6.45 0.11
C THR A 24 -33.97 -5.86 -1.15
N ARG A 25 -33.96 -6.61 -2.26
CA ARG A 25 -33.47 -6.11 -3.55
C ARG A 25 -34.29 -4.90 -4.02
N ARG A 26 -35.62 -4.95 -3.90
CA ARG A 26 -36.52 -3.85 -4.29
C ARG A 26 -36.32 -2.62 -3.38
N SER A 27 -36.20 -2.82 -2.06
CA SER A 27 -35.96 -1.71 -1.13
C SER A 27 -34.60 -1.06 -1.39
N PHE A 28 -33.58 -1.87 -1.68
CA PHE A 28 -32.25 -1.39 -2.09
C PHE A 28 -32.30 -0.57 -3.39
N GLN A 29 -32.97 -1.08 -4.42
CA GLN A 29 -33.13 -0.37 -5.71
C GLN A 29 -33.82 0.98 -5.51
N LYS A 30 -34.88 1.02 -4.69
CA LYS A 30 -35.60 2.25 -4.35
C LYS A 30 -34.73 3.23 -3.57
N ARG A 31 -34.00 2.76 -2.54
CA ARG A 31 -33.17 3.60 -1.67
C ARG A 31 -32.00 4.23 -2.42
N PHE A 32 -31.31 3.47 -3.28
CA PHE A 32 -30.12 3.93 -3.99
C PHE A 32 -30.38 4.35 -5.44
N ASN A 33 -31.65 4.37 -5.87
CA ASN A 33 -32.07 4.69 -7.25
C ASN A 33 -31.26 3.94 -8.33
N VAL A 34 -31.06 2.63 -8.13
CA VAL A 34 -30.29 1.79 -9.08
C VAL A 34 -31.21 0.89 -9.89
N PRO A 35 -31.01 0.78 -11.22
CA PRO A 35 -31.84 -0.09 -12.06
C PRO A 35 -31.64 -1.57 -11.71
N LYS A 36 -30.43 -1.96 -11.29
CA LYS A 36 -30.07 -3.33 -10.92
C LYS A 36 -29.61 -3.40 -9.47
N GLY A 37 -30.36 -4.13 -8.64
CA GLY A 37 -29.96 -4.48 -7.28
C GLY A 37 -29.13 -5.78 -7.21
N PRO A 38 -28.62 -6.13 -6.03
CA PRO A 38 -27.87 -7.36 -5.81
C PRO A 38 -28.70 -8.61 -6.07
N ASP A 39 -28.02 -9.67 -6.51
CA ASP A 39 -28.61 -10.99 -6.63
C ASP A 39 -28.92 -11.59 -5.25
N ALA A 40 -29.93 -12.46 -5.18
CA ALA A 40 -30.35 -13.13 -3.96
C ALA A 40 -29.18 -13.90 -3.30
N LYS A 41 -28.32 -14.51 -4.12
CA LYS A 41 -27.11 -15.18 -3.64
C LYS A 41 -26.16 -14.23 -2.92
N THR A 42 -25.98 -13.01 -3.45
CA THR A 42 -25.12 -11.99 -2.85
C THR A 42 -25.70 -11.48 -1.54
N ILE A 43 -27.00 -11.24 -1.47
CA ILE A 43 -27.68 -10.80 -0.24
C ILE A 43 -27.52 -11.86 0.87
N ARG A 44 -27.82 -13.13 0.56
CA ARG A 44 -27.68 -14.24 1.52
C ARG A 44 -26.24 -14.41 1.99
N LYS A 45 -25.26 -14.36 1.07
CA LYS A 45 -23.84 -14.48 1.41
C LYS A 45 -23.36 -13.34 2.31
N LEU A 46 -23.77 -12.11 2.00
CA LEU A 46 -23.42 -10.94 2.80
C LEU A 46 -23.99 -11.07 4.22
N PHE A 47 -25.24 -11.49 4.33
CA PHE A 47 -25.89 -11.68 5.62
C PHE A 47 -25.28 -12.82 6.43
N ALA A 48 -25.07 -14.00 5.83
CA ALA A 48 -24.42 -15.13 6.50
C ALA A 48 -23.00 -14.79 6.97
N LYS A 49 -22.26 -13.99 6.18
CA LYS A 49 -20.97 -13.46 6.59
C LYS A 49 -21.11 -12.55 7.81
N PHE A 50 -22.07 -11.63 7.79
CA PHE A 50 -22.33 -10.73 8.91
C PHE A 50 -22.74 -11.51 10.18
N GLU A 51 -23.61 -12.52 10.09
CA GLU A 51 -23.97 -13.38 11.23
C GLU A 51 -22.74 -14.08 11.82
N ARG A 52 -21.80 -14.51 10.98
CA ARG A 52 -20.59 -15.21 11.42
C ARG A 52 -19.52 -14.28 12.01
N THR A 53 -19.30 -13.10 11.43
CA THR A 53 -18.16 -12.24 11.78
C THR A 53 -18.53 -10.88 12.37
N GLY A 54 -19.82 -10.53 12.43
CA GLY A 54 -20.31 -9.22 12.86
C GLY A 54 -19.92 -8.06 11.94
N SER A 55 -19.31 -8.35 10.79
CA SER A 55 -18.72 -7.33 9.89
C SER A 55 -19.24 -7.47 8.48
N VAL A 56 -19.57 -6.33 7.87
CA VAL A 56 -19.91 -6.19 6.45
C VAL A 56 -18.71 -5.81 5.59
N ASP A 57 -17.53 -5.57 6.17
CA ASP A 57 -16.34 -5.13 5.44
C ASP A 57 -15.84 -6.21 4.48
N ASP A 58 -15.17 -5.86 3.38
CA ASP A 58 -14.64 -6.86 2.46
C ASP A 58 -13.35 -7.44 3.04
N ASN A 59 -13.41 -8.71 3.46
CA ASN A 59 -12.28 -9.46 4.03
C ASN A 59 -11.27 -9.76 2.91
N ARG A 60 -10.57 -8.74 2.43
CA ARG A 60 -9.49 -8.88 1.43
C ARG A 60 -8.23 -9.50 2.02
N VAL A 61 -8.20 -9.72 3.34
CA VAL A 61 -7.07 -10.31 4.08
C VAL A 61 -6.63 -11.66 3.48
N GLU A 62 -7.57 -12.46 2.96
CA GLU A 62 -7.24 -13.75 2.33
C GLU A 62 -6.82 -13.61 0.85
N ASN A 63 -7.22 -12.52 0.19
CA ASN A 63 -6.93 -12.24 -1.22
C ASN A 63 -5.79 -11.22 -1.39
N VAL A 64 -4.72 -11.35 -0.60
CA VAL A 64 -3.54 -10.45 -0.62
C VAL A 64 -2.62 -10.67 -1.82
N GLY A 65 -3.02 -11.50 -2.78
CA GLY A 65 -2.20 -11.92 -3.91
C GLY A 65 -1.12 -12.94 -3.51
N PRO A 66 -0.20 -13.28 -4.42
CA PRO A 66 0.87 -14.25 -4.14
C PRO A 66 1.73 -13.83 -2.95
N ARG A 67 2.06 -14.78 -2.07
CA ARG A 67 2.96 -14.55 -0.93
C ARG A 67 4.31 -14.05 -1.43
N GLN A 68 4.80 -12.94 -0.88
CA GLN A 68 6.12 -12.42 -1.19
C GLN A 68 7.17 -13.17 -0.37
N THR A 69 7.73 -14.24 -0.92
CA THR A 69 8.74 -15.07 -0.23
C THR A 69 10.12 -14.44 -0.17
N VAL A 70 10.48 -13.61 -1.16
CA VAL A 70 11.83 -13.02 -1.26
C VAL A 70 11.97 -11.72 -0.45
N VAL A 71 10.87 -10.97 -0.26
CA VAL A 71 10.86 -9.69 0.47
C VAL A 71 10.69 -9.96 1.97
N THR A 72 11.63 -10.70 2.55
CA THR A 72 11.70 -10.89 4.00
C THR A 72 12.37 -9.68 4.66
N SER A 73 12.09 -9.43 5.94
CA SER A 73 12.74 -8.35 6.70
C SER A 73 14.26 -8.46 6.69
N GLU A 74 14.81 -9.68 6.74
CA GLU A 74 16.24 -9.96 6.62
C GLU A 74 16.81 -9.49 5.27
N ASN A 75 16.17 -9.86 4.16
CA ASN A 75 16.62 -9.47 2.83
C ASN A 75 16.49 -7.96 2.61
N VAL A 76 15.45 -7.33 3.16
CA VAL A 76 15.27 -5.88 3.13
C VAL A 76 16.43 -5.20 3.89
N ALA A 77 16.80 -5.70 5.06
CA ALA A 77 17.92 -5.17 5.84
C ALA A 77 19.26 -5.32 5.09
N LYS A 78 19.54 -6.48 4.48
CA LYS A 78 20.75 -6.70 3.67
C LYS A 78 20.85 -5.73 2.50
N VAL A 79 19.76 -5.57 1.73
CA VAL A 79 19.72 -4.62 0.60
C VAL A 79 19.89 -3.19 1.08
N SER A 80 19.25 -2.82 2.20
CA SER A 80 19.35 -1.49 2.80
C SER A 80 20.78 -1.15 3.22
N GLY A 81 21.46 -2.06 3.91
CA GLY A 81 22.84 -1.85 4.37
C GLY A 81 23.80 -1.59 3.21
N ILE A 82 23.75 -2.41 2.15
CA ILE A 82 24.61 -2.24 0.97
C ILE A 82 24.29 -0.94 0.23
N ALA A 83 23.00 -0.61 0.08
CA ALA A 83 22.58 0.61 -0.59
C ALA A 83 22.99 1.88 0.17
N GLN A 84 22.95 1.85 1.51
CA GLN A 84 23.39 2.97 2.34
C GLN A 84 24.91 3.13 2.36
N GLN A 85 25.65 2.01 2.42
CA GLN A 85 27.12 2.04 2.40
C GLN A 85 27.65 2.65 1.09
N ASN A 86 27.01 2.35 -0.04
CA ASN A 86 27.40 2.86 -1.35
C ASN A 86 26.16 3.27 -2.17
N PRO A 87 25.63 4.50 -1.98
CA PRO A 87 24.40 4.96 -2.65
C PRO A 87 24.50 5.02 -4.17
N ARG A 88 25.71 5.05 -4.72
CA ARG A 88 25.98 5.05 -6.17
C ARG A 88 26.02 3.65 -6.78
N ASN A 89 25.89 2.58 -5.99
CA ASN A 89 25.91 1.23 -6.50
C ASN A 89 24.72 0.98 -7.44
N ALA A 90 25.00 0.35 -8.58
CA ALA A 90 23.95 -0.13 -9.47
C ALA A 90 23.14 -1.24 -8.78
N VAL A 91 21.84 -1.30 -9.05
CA VAL A 91 20.94 -2.36 -8.53
C VAL A 91 21.48 -3.76 -8.84
N ARG A 92 22.13 -3.93 -9.99
CA ARG A 92 22.77 -5.21 -10.38
C ARG A 92 23.90 -5.63 -9.44
N LYS A 93 24.69 -4.68 -8.96
CA LYS A 93 25.78 -4.95 -8.01
C LYS A 93 25.21 -5.37 -6.66
N ILE A 94 24.20 -4.63 -6.17
CA ILE A 94 23.50 -4.97 -4.92
C ILE A 94 22.84 -6.37 -5.02
N ALA A 95 22.22 -6.68 -6.15
CA ALA A 95 21.64 -8.00 -6.40
C ALA A 95 22.70 -9.11 -6.36
N SER A 96 23.86 -8.90 -6.97
CA SER A 96 24.98 -9.86 -6.94
C SER A 96 25.55 -10.06 -5.54
N GLU A 97 25.70 -8.98 -4.76
CA GLU A 97 26.22 -9.06 -3.39
C GLU A 97 25.23 -9.72 -2.43
N THR A 98 23.93 -9.51 -2.63
CA THR A 98 22.87 -10.12 -1.81
C THR A 98 22.47 -11.53 -2.26
N GLY A 99 22.90 -11.98 -3.44
CA GLY A 99 22.47 -13.23 -4.05
C GLY A 99 21.00 -13.22 -4.52
N LEU A 100 20.35 -12.06 -4.57
CA LEU A 100 18.96 -11.91 -4.97
C LEU A 100 18.83 -11.68 -6.48
N LYS A 101 17.66 -12.01 -7.04
CA LYS A 101 17.34 -11.63 -8.43
C LYS A 101 17.23 -10.12 -8.54
N LEU A 102 17.74 -9.56 -9.64
CA LEU A 102 17.69 -8.12 -9.94
C LEU A 102 16.30 -7.50 -9.73
N SER A 103 15.25 -8.16 -10.25
CA SER A 103 13.87 -7.68 -10.14
C SER A 103 13.35 -7.66 -8.71
N SER A 104 13.84 -8.55 -7.84
CA SER A 104 13.48 -8.58 -6.42
C SER A 104 14.20 -7.48 -5.66
N THR A 105 15.50 -7.30 -5.88
CA THR A 105 16.27 -6.18 -5.31
C THR A 105 15.68 -4.83 -5.70
N GLN A 106 15.27 -4.66 -6.96
CA GLN A 106 14.61 -3.43 -7.42
C GLN A 106 13.27 -3.18 -6.71
N LYS A 107 12.45 -4.23 -6.51
CA LYS A 107 11.19 -4.12 -5.75
C LYS A 107 11.43 -3.75 -4.29
N ILE A 108 12.44 -4.34 -3.65
CA ILE A 108 12.83 -4.01 -2.28
C ILE A 108 13.21 -2.53 -2.17
N LEU A 109 14.11 -2.06 -3.06
CA LEU A 109 14.54 -0.65 -3.07
C LEU A 109 13.36 0.30 -3.25
N ARG A 110 12.47 0.03 -4.22
CA ARG A 110 11.38 0.95 -4.57
C ARG A 110 10.18 0.89 -3.61
N ASN A 111 9.73 -0.31 -3.24
CA ASN A 111 8.44 -0.50 -2.55
C ASN A 111 8.61 -0.65 -1.02
N SER A 112 9.71 -1.24 -0.57
CA SER A 112 9.96 -1.46 0.86
C SER A 112 10.78 -0.32 1.45
N LEU A 113 11.83 0.11 0.76
CA LEU A 113 12.76 1.14 1.23
C LEU A 113 12.47 2.54 0.69
N TRP A 114 11.56 2.68 -0.28
CA TRP A 114 11.23 3.95 -0.93
C TRP A 114 12.45 4.72 -1.46
N MET A 115 13.48 3.99 -1.89
CA MET A 115 14.68 4.53 -2.50
C MET A 115 14.49 4.65 -4.01
N PHE A 116 14.59 5.88 -4.51
CA PHE A 116 14.52 6.18 -5.93
C PHE A 116 15.89 6.56 -6.47
N PRO A 117 16.25 6.14 -7.70
CA PRO A 117 17.48 6.58 -8.32
C PRO A 117 17.40 8.09 -8.54
N TYR A 118 18.26 8.83 -7.87
CA TYR A 118 18.41 10.26 -8.05
C TYR A 118 19.79 10.57 -8.63
N LYS A 119 19.84 11.50 -9.58
CA LYS A 119 21.10 11.96 -10.17
C LYS A 119 21.47 13.28 -9.50
N ILE A 120 22.50 13.26 -8.66
CA ILE A 120 23.09 14.49 -8.12
C ILE A 120 23.69 15.26 -9.30
N GLN A 121 23.17 16.46 -9.57
CA GLN A 121 23.75 17.38 -10.53
C GLN A 121 24.68 18.33 -9.77
N SER A 122 25.95 18.38 -10.18
CA SER A 122 26.95 19.28 -9.65
C SER A 122 27.47 20.13 -10.81
N HIS A 123 27.21 21.43 -10.80
CA HIS A 123 27.66 22.33 -11.86
C HIS A 123 29.13 22.75 -11.70
N GLN A 124 29.63 22.80 -10.48
CA GLN A 124 31.01 23.20 -10.16
C GLN A 124 31.53 22.37 -8.99
N ALA A 125 32.80 21.98 -9.03
CA ALA A 125 33.45 21.34 -7.89
C ALA A 125 33.64 22.38 -6.77
N ILE A 126 33.11 22.10 -5.58
CA ILE A 126 33.26 22.99 -4.43
C ILE A 126 34.62 22.70 -3.78
N PRO A 127 35.58 23.66 -3.77
CA PRO A 127 36.84 23.46 -3.08
C PRO A 127 36.62 23.42 -1.57
N ILE A 128 37.46 22.65 -0.85
CA ILE A 128 37.35 22.44 0.60
C ILE A 128 37.29 23.79 1.37
N LYS A 129 38.05 24.79 0.91
CA LYS A 129 38.03 26.14 1.50
C LYS A 129 36.65 26.79 1.46
N ALA A 130 35.94 26.67 0.33
CA ALA A 130 34.62 27.25 0.17
C ALA A 130 33.56 26.53 1.02
N VAL A 131 33.72 25.23 1.28
CA VAL A 131 32.84 24.50 2.22
C VAL A 131 32.95 25.12 3.62
N ARG A 132 34.18 25.37 4.09
CA ARG A 132 34.44 25.92 5.42
C ARG A 132 33.89 27.33 5.59
N GLN A 133 34.18 28.21 4.64
CA GLN A 133 33.67 29.59 4.64
C GLN A 133 32.14 29.64 4.66
N ARG A 134 31.46 28.77 3.90
CA ARG A 134 30.00 28.72 3.88
C ARG A 134 29.42 28.22 5.20
N PHE A 135 30.08 27.25 5.84
CA PHE A 135 29.67 26.73 7.15
C PHE A 135 29.81 27.81 8.23
N ASP A 136 30.95 28.51 8.26
CA ASP A 136 31.22 29.58 9.21
C ASP A 136 30.20 30.72 9.06
N PHE A 137 29.95 31.17 7.82
CA PHE A 137 28.94 32.19 7.51
C PHE A 137 27.51 31.78 7.91
N ALA A 138 27.14 30.51 7.67
CA ALA A 138 25.82 30.02 8.05
C ALA A 138 25.63 30.01 9.57
N ASN A 139 26.68 29.71 10.34
CA ASN A 139 26.63 29.76 11.80
C ASN A 139 26.49 31.21 12.30
N GLU A 140 27.21 32.16 11.71
CA GLU A 140 27.13 33.59 12.05
C GLU A 140 25.68 34.11 11.91
N ILE A 141 25.02 33.82 10.78
CA ILE A 141 23.61 34.17 10.54
C ILE A 141 22.65 33.52 11.55
N LEU A 142 22.96 32.32 12.03
CA LEU A 142 22.11 31.58 12.97
C LEU A 142 22.22 32.09 14.41
N THR A 143 23.28 32.81 14.74
CA THR A 143 23.55 33.37 16.08
C THR A 143 23.15 34.83 16.26
N ASP A 144 22.91 35.56 15.16
CA ASP A 144 22.34 36.92 15.15
C ASP A 144 20.79 36.89 15.17
#